data_AF-A0A818FJY3-F1
#
_entry.id   AF-A0A818FJY3-F1
#
_cell.length_a   1.000
_cell.length_b   1.000
_cell.length_c   1.000
_cell.angle_alpha   90.00
_cell.angle_beta   90.00
_cell.angle_gamma   90.00
#
_symmetry.space_group_name_H-M   'P 1'
#
loop_
_entity.id
_entity.type
_entity.pdbx_description
1 polymer ?
#
loop_
_entity_poly.entity_id
_entity_poly.type
_entity_poly.pdbx_seq_one_letter_code
_entity_poly.pdbx_strand_id
1 'polypeptide(L)'
;MLHEIDHEQERVLLAHSESHATPEHIQKCLPNNAGRYHIYRFKHNFHEQTLNSLFFLYSVPGHGSKIKQRMLYASCKESVIDTIEKKMGIFFDRKLELCDISDLTHDYLFQQLHPESIASTGKTTFAKPKAPSSRGPRRLVKSNENPDE
;
A
#
# COMPACT_ATOMS: atom_id res chain seq x y z
N MET A 1 3.90 -14.71 8.98
CA MET A 1 5.26 -14.60 9.57
C MET A 1 5.54 -13.15 9.91
N LEU A 2 6.15 -12.88 11.06
CA LEU A 2 6.46 -11.56 11.59
C LEU A 2 7.97 -11.45 11.81
N HIS A 3 8.58 -10.42 11.23
CA HIS A 3 10.01 -10.20 11.25
C HIS A 3 10.37 -8.88 11.91
N GLU A 4 11.52 -8.88 12.59
CA GLU A 4 12.10 -7.71 13.22
C GLU A 4 13.53 -7.46 12.76
N ILE A 5 13.97 -6.21 12.86
CA ILE A 5 15.36 -5.83 12.62
C ILE A 5 16.07 -5.72 13.97
N ASP A 6 17.10 -6.53 14.14
CA ASP A 6 18.09 -6.36 15.20
C ASP A 6 19.00 -5.17 14.84
N HIS A 7 19.01 -4.16 15.72
CA HIS A 7 19.77 -2.92 15.51
C HIS A 7 21.25 -3.03 15.83
N GLU A 8 21.65 -4.02 16.62
CA GLU A 8 23.06 -4.21 16.99
C GLU A 8 23.77 -5.08 15.95
N GLN A 9 23.07 -6.11 15.45
CA GLN A 9 23.62 -7.06 14.49
C GLN A 9 23.28 -6.73 13.03
N GLU A 10 22.43 -5.73 12.79
CA GLU A 10 21.93 -5.33 11.47
C GLU A 10 21.33 -6.50 10.68
N ARG A 11 20.54 -7.34 11.37
CA ARG A 11 19.94 -8.55 10.80
C ARG A 11 18.43 -8.53 10.89
N VAL A 12 17.79 -9.11 9.89
CA VAL A 12 16.35 -9.37 9.91
C VAL A 12 16.11 -10.75 10.51
N LEU A 13 15.41 -10.79 11.63
CA LEU A 13 15.11 -12.00 12.39
C LEU A 13 13.62 -12.33 12.30
N LEU A 14 13.31 -13.62 12.32
CA LEU A 14 11.93 -14.09 12.48
C LEU A 14 11.56 -13.97 13.96
N ALA A 15 10.67 -13.03 14.28
CA ALA A 15 10.21 -12.81 15.65
C ALA A 15 9.03 -13.73 16.01
N HIS A 16 8.12 -13.95 15.06
CA HIS A 16 6.95 -14.79 15.31
C HIS A 16 6.43 -15.46 14.02
N SER A 17 5.91 -16.66 14.15
CA SER A 17 5.23 -17.36 13.07
C SER A 17 4.01 -18.08 13.62
N GLU A 18 2.86 -17.82 12.99
CA GLU A 18 1.59 -18.45 13.35
C GLU A 18 0.89 -18.90 12.07
N SER A 19 0.23 -20.06 12.16
CA SER A 19 -0.67 -20.60 11.14
C SER A 19 -2.10 -20.11 11.40
N HIS A 20 -2.82 -19.71 10.35
CA HIS A 20 -4.21 -19.25 10.42
C HIS A 20 -4.44 -17.92 11.17
N ALA A 21 -3.45 -17.03 11.18
CA ALA A 21 -3.61 -15.68 11.72
C ALA A 21 -4.71 -14.90 10.98
N THR A 22 -5.54 -14.17 11.71
CA THR A 22 -6.48 -13.19 11.15
C THR A 22 -5.86 -11.78 11.19
N PRO A 23 -6.38 -10.81 10.41
CA PRO A 23 -5.91 -9.43 10.49
C PRO A 23 -5.92 -8.89 11.93
N GLU A 24 -6.96 -9.19 12.70
CA GLU A 24 -7.12 -8.77 14.10
C GLU A 24 -6.08 -9.44 15.02
N HIS A 25 -5.67 -10.68 14.72
CA HIS A 25 -4.57 -11.32 15.44
C HIS A 25 -3.25 -10.58 15.18
N ILE A 26 -2.98 -10.22 13.93
CA ILE A 26 -1.79 -9.46 13.56
C ILE A 26 -1.76 -8.11 14.30
N GLN A 27 -2.91 -7.43 14.39
CA GLN A 27 -3.02 -6.18 15.15
C GLN A 27 -2.61 -6.35 16.62
N LYS A 28 -2.97 -7.47 17.27
CA LYS A 28 -2.61 -7.75 18.67
C LYS A 28 -1.14 -8.10 18.87
N CYS A 29 -0.51 -8.73 17.87
CA CYS A 29 0.91 -9.10 17.93
C CYS A 29 1.86 -7.93 17.66
N LEU A 30 1.35 -6.82 17.18
CA LEU A 30 2.14 -5.66 16.81
C LEU A 30 2.50 -4.81 18.03
N PRO A 31 3.79 -4.55 18.29
CA PRO A 31 4.20 -3.67 19.37
C PRO A 31 3.94 -2.20 19.00
N ASN A 32 3.41 -1.43 19.95
CA ASN A 32 3.12 0.00 19.76
C ASN A 32 4.38 0.89 19.62
N ASN A 33 5.58 0.37 19.93
CA ASN A 33 6.81 1.15 20.02
C ASN A 33 7.87 0.78 18.97
N ALA A 34 7.65 -0.26 18.16
CA ALA A 34 8.65 -0.75 17.22
C ALA A 34 8.02 -1.14 15.89
N GLY A 35 8.78 -0.92 14.81
CA GLY A 35 8.41 -1.37 13.48
C GLY A 35 8.47 -2.88 13.34
N ARG A 36 7.65 -3.45 12.45
CA ARG A 36 7.66 -4.86 12.10
C ARG A 36 7.36 -5.06 10.61
N TYR A 37 7.96 -6.11 10.04
CA TYR A 37 7.53 -6.62 8.74
C TYR A 37 6.65 -7.84 8.92
N HIS A 38 5.64 -7.98 8.08
CA HIS A 38 4.74 -9.11 8.07
C HIS A 38 4.61 -9.67 6.67
N ILE A 39 4.67 -10.99 6.60
CA ILE A 39 4.31 -11.75 5.42
C ILE A 39 3.00 -12.43 5.78
N TYR A 40 1.92 -11.99 5.13
CA TYR A 40 0.57 -12.43 5.43
C TYR A 40 -0.06 -13.08 4.21
N ARG A 41 -0.57 -14.30 4.38
CA ARG A 41 -1.36 -14.99 3.36
C ARG A 41 -2.83 -14.74 3.65
N PHE A 42 -3.45 -13.90 2.83
CA PHE A 42 -4.86 -13.59 2.88
C PHE A 42 -5.64 -14.60 2.04
N LYS A 43 -6.63 -15.24 2.65
CA LYS A 43 -7.54 -16.15 1.97
C LYS A 43 -8.88 -15.46 1.82
N HIS A 44 -9.31 -15.24 0.59
CA HIS A 44 -10.56 -14.53 0.30
C HIS A 44 -11.29 -15.17 -0.88
N ASN A 45 -12.59 -14.95 -0.92
CA ASN A 45 -13.42 -15.36 -2.05
C ASN A 45 -13.67 -14.17 -2.97
N PHE A 46 -13.40 -14.33 -4.26
CA PHE A 46 -13.65 -13.32 -5.28
C PHE A 46 -14.23 -14.00 -6.51
N HIS A 47 -15.39 -13.52 -7.00
CA HIS A 47 -16.17 -14.17 -8.08
C HIS A 47 -16.31 -15.69 -7.90
N GLU A 48 -16.74 -16.12 -6.70
CA GLU A 48 -16.98 -17.53 -6.36
C GLU A 48 -15.74 -18.44 -6.41
N GLN A 49 -14.53 -17.86 -6.49
CA GLN A 49 -13.27 -18.58 -6.39
C GLN A 49 -12.54 -18.21 -5.09
N THR A 50 -12.04 -19.23 -4.39
CA THR A 50 -11.16 -19.03 -3.23
C THR A 50 -9.74 -18.78 -3.71
N LEU A 51 -9.27 -17.56 -3.47
CA LEU A 51 -7.93 -17.12 -3.81
C LEU A 51 -7.07 -17.03 -2.54
N ASN A 52 -5.77 -17.27 -2.71
CA ASN A 52 -4.78 -17.05 -1.66
C ASN A 52 -3.81 -15.98 -2.14
N SER A 53 -3.95 -14.75 -1.65
CA SER A 53 -3.05 -13.65 -2.00
C SER A 53 -2.02 -13.41 -0.89
N LEU A 54 -0.79 -13.12 -1.29
CA LEU A 54 0.31 -12.85 -0.38
C LEU A 54 0.57 -11.35 -0.29
N PHE A 55 0.51 -10.84 0.94
CA PHE A 55 0.83 -9.47 1.27
C PHE A 55 2.16 -9.37 1.97
N PHE A 56 2.94 -8.38 1.56
CA PHE A 56 4.01 -7.84 2.36
C PHE A 56 3.47 -6.61 3.09
N LEU A 57 3.39 -6.65 4.41
CA LEU A 57 2.97 -5.52 5.24
C LEU A 57 4.18 -5.00 6.00
N TYR A 58 4.28 -3.69 6.07
CA TYR A 58 5.27 -3.01 6.87
C TYR A 58 4.56 -1.98 7.74
N SER A 59 4.70 -2.11 9.06
CA SER A 59 4.11 -1.16 10.01
C SER A 59 5.22 -0.54 10.84
N VAL A 60 5.15 0.78 11.01
CA VAL A 60 5.98 1.50 11.98
C VAL A 60 5.14 2.56 12.65
N PRO A 61 4.92 2.45 13.97
CA PRO A 61 4.18 3.47 14.69
C PRO A 61 4.95 4.80 14.60
N GLY A 62 4.26 5.84 14.13
CA GLY A 62 4.84 7.18 13.95
C GLY A 62 5.23 7.83 15.28
N HIS A 63 4.46 7.54 16.33
CA HIS A 63 4.72 7.98 17.71
C HIS A 63 5.37 6.85 18.51
N GLY A 64 6.47 7.13 19.22
CA GLY A 64 7.13 6.17 20.13
C GLY A 64 8.35 5.44 19.56
N SER A 65 8.49 5.33 18.23
CA SER A 65 9.68 4.73 17.59
C SER A 65 10.85 5.72 17.49
N LYS A 66 12.10 5.25 17.57
CA LYS A 66 13.27 6.11 17.36
C LYS A 66 13.42 6.41 15.86
N ILE A 67 13.83 7.64 15.50
CA ILE A 67 14.06 8.05 14.10
C ILE A 67 14.98 7.07 13.37
N LYS A 68 16.08 6.65 14.02
CA LYS A 68 17.03 5.67 13.47
C LYS A 68 16.34 4.36 13.09
N GLN A 69 15.43 3.86 13.92
CA GLN A 69 14.70 2.62 13.63
C GLN A 69 13.79 2.83 12.41
N ARG A 70 13.01 3.91 12.37
CA ARG A 70 12.13 4.21 11.23
C ARG A 70 12.89 4.26 9.91
N MET A 71 14.04 4.93 9.91
CA MET A 71 14.89 5.01 8.72
C MET A 71 15.46 3.65 8.34
N LEU A 72 15.92 2.85 9.30
CA LEU A 72 16.47 1.52 9.02
C LEU A 72 15.41 0.60 8.40
N TYR A 73 14.21 0.57 8.96
CA TYR A 73 13.13 -0.23 8.41
C TYR A 73 12.68 0.29 7.02
N ALA A 74 12.61 1.61 6.79
CA ALA A 74 12.28 2.11 5.46
C ALA A 74 13.36 1.72 4.41
N SER A 75 14.64 1.84 4.77
CA SER A 75 15.77 1.54 3.87
C SER A 75 15.95 0.04 3.60
N CYS A 76 15.71 -0.81 4.60
CA CYS A 76 15.88 -2.26 4.44
C CYS A 76 14.70 -2.95 3.75
N LYS A 77 13.54 -2.29 3.63
CA LYS A 77 12.31 -2.86 3.05
C LYS A 77 12.54 -3.56 1.71
N GLU A 78 13.13 -2.83 0.75
CA GLU A 78 13.28 -3.34 -0.62
C GLU A 78 14.27 -4.52 -0.66
N SER A 79 15.35 -4.45 0.11
CA SER A 79 16.35 -5.53 0.22
C SER A 79 15.75 -6.82 0.80
N VAL A 80 14.85 -6.69 1.78
CA VAL A 80 14.13 -7.84 2.36
C VAL A 80 13.21 -8.48 1.32
N ILE A 81 12.43 -7.67 0.62
CA ILE A 81 11.51 -8.14 -0.43
C ILE A 81 12.29 -8.85 -1.54
N ASP A 82 13.34 -8.21 -2.06
CA ASP A 82 14.21 -8.76 -3.09
C ASP A 82 14.83 -10.10 -2.67
N THR A 83 15.25 -10.21 -1.42
CA THR A 83 15.83 -11.45 -0.88
C THR A 83 14.79 -12.57 -0.86
N ILE A 84 13.55 -12.26 -0.46
CA ILE A 84 12.47 -13.23 -0.42
C ILE A 84 12.07 -13.67 -1.83
N GLU A 85 11.89 -12.72 -2.75
CA GLU A 85 11.52 -13.01 -4.14
C GLU A 85 12.62 -13.82 -4.85
N LYS A 86 13.89 -13.39 -4.77
CA LYS A 86 15.01 -14.01 -5.50
C LYS A 86 15.50 -15.32 -4.88
N LYS A 87 15.58 -15.42 -3.55
CA LYS A 87 16.14 -16.61 -2.89
C LYS A 87 15.08 -17.65 -2.54
N MET A 88 13.87 -17.22 -2.15
CA MET A 88 12.80 -18.13 -1.75
C MET A 88 11.80 -18.40 -2.89
N GLY A 89 11.81 -17.59 -3.96
CA GLY A 89 10.85 -17.71 -5.06
C GLY A 89 9.42 -17.34 -4.66
N ILE A 90 9.26 -16.54 -3.60
CA ILE A 90 7.96 -16.13 -3.07
C ILE A 90 7.65 -14.72 -3.56
N PHE A 91 6.59 -14.58 -4.36
CA PHE A 91 6.14 -13.29 -4.90
C PHE A 91 4.98 -12.72 -4.08
N PHE A 92 4.97 -11.40 -3.94
CA PHE A 92 3.90 -10.67 -3.24
C PHE A 92 2.92 -10.06 -4.23
N ASP A 93 1.62 -10.27 -4.03
CA ASP A 93 0.57 -9.65 -4.84
C ASP A 93 0.43 -8.16 -4.53
N ARG A 94 0.64 -7.80 -3.26
CA ARG A 94 0.55 -6.44 -2.76
C ARG A 94 1.59 -6.17 -1.67
N LYS A 95 2.16 -4.96 -1.71
CA LYS A 95 3.11 -4.42 -0.75
C LYS A 95 2.43 -3.21 -0.09
N LEU A 96 2.15 -3.27 1.21
CA LEU A 96 1.41 -2.25 1.93
C LEU A 96 2.25 -1.67 3.07
N GLU A 97 2.10 -0.35 3.25
CA GLU A 97 2.70 0.39 4.36
C GLU A 97 1.57 0.88 5.26
N LEU A 98 1.63 0.53 6.54
CA LEU A 98 0.61 0.85 7.52
C LEU A 98 1.18 1.88 8.49
N CYS A 99 0.56 3.06 8.51
CA CYS A 99 0.86 4.10 9.50
C CYS A 99 0.20 3.79 10.84
N ASP A 100 -1.03 3.26 10.81
CA ASP A 100 -1.73 2.74 11.96
C ASP A 100 -2.09 1.26 11.73
N ILE A 101 -2.01 0.50 12.81
CA ILE A 101 -2.30 -0.92 12.84
C ILE A 101 -3.82 -1.14 12.78
N SER A 102 -4.60 -0.18 13.29
CA SER A 102 -6.06 -0.22 13.27
C SER A 102 -6.64 -0.28 11.85
N ASP A 103 -5.92 0.26 10.86
CA ASP A 103 -6.29 0.22 9.44
C ASP A 103 -6.24 -1.19 8.83
N LEU A 104 -5.55 -2.14 9.48
CA LEU A 104 -5.40 -3.51 9.00
C LEU A 104 -6.69 -4.33 9.21
N THR A 105 -7.70 -4.06 8.40
CA THR A 105 -8.97 -4.78 8.43
C THR A 105 -9.11 -5.71 7.23
N HIS A 106 -9.99 -6.71 7.33
CA HIS A 106 -10.31 -7.60 6.22
C HIS A 106 -10.77 -6.81 4.98
N ASP A 107 -11.65 -5.83 5.17
CA ASP A 107 -12.21 -5.02 4.09
C ASP A 107 -11.15 -4.16 3.41
N TYR A 108 -10.23 -3.59 4.19
CA TYR A 108 -9.09 -2.84 3.64
C TYR A 108 -8.21 -3.72 2.74
N LEU A 109 -7.83 -4.92 3.20
CA LEU A 109 -7.04 -5.85 2.40
C LEU A 109 -7.78 -6.29 1.13
N PHE A 110 -9.08 -6.53 1.23
CA PHE A 110 -9.91 -6.90 0.11
C PHE A 110 -9.96 -5.78 -0.95
N GLN A 111 -10.17 -4.54 -0.53
CA GLN A 111 -10.20 -3.37 -1.42
C GLN A 111 -8.85 -3.11 -2.10
N GLN A 112 -7.73 -3.37 -1.41
CA GLN A 112 -6.39 -3.24 -2.00
C GLN A 112 -6.12 -4.29 -3.10
N LEU A 113 -6.74 -5.46 -3.02
CA LEU A 113 -6.65 -6.48 -4.06
C LEU A 113 -7.59 -6.20 -5.22
N HIS A 114 -8.84 -5.86 -4.89
CA HIS A 114 -9.94 -5.69 -5.84
C HIS A 114 -10.48 -4.26 -5.75
N PRO A 115 -9.79 -3.29 -6.36
CA PRO A 115 -10.28 -1.92 -6.37
C PRO A 115 -11.61 -1.87 -7.11
N GLU A 116 -12.64 -1.32 -6.46
CA GLU A 116 -13.92 -1.08 -7.12
C GLU A 116 -13.69 -0.17 -8.33
N SER A 117 -14.18 -0.58 -9.49
CA SER A 117 -13.95 0.18 -10.72
C SER A 117 -14.53 1.59 -10.56
N ILE A 118 -13.69 2.61 -10.70
CA ILE A 118 -14.08 4.04 -10.70
C ILE A 118 -15.14 4.35 -11.79
N ALA A 119 -15.39 3.40 -12.71
CA ALA A 119 -16.47 3.47 -13.69
C ALA A 119 -17.89 3.51 -13.08
N SER A 120 -18.12 2.98 -11.87
CA SER A 120 -19.45 3.00 -11.23
C SER A 120 -19.78 4.35 -10.57
N THR A 121 -18.77 5.08 -10.12
CA THR A 121 -18.89 6.44 -9.57
C THR A 121 -18.57 7.43 -10.67
N GLY A 122 -19.55 7.70 -11.54
CA GLY A 122 -19.40 8.58 -12.69
C GLY A 122 -18.64 9.86 -12.35
N LYS A 123 -17.63 10.20 -13.17
CA LYS A 123 -16.80 11.39 -12.99
C LYS A 123 -17.70 12.62 -12.83
N THR A 124 -17.86 13.10 -11.60
CA THR A 124 -18.60 14.32 -11.30
C THR A 124 -17.76 15.49 -11.77
N THR A 125 -17.89 15.84 -13.05
CA THR A 125 -17.23 17.03 -13.58
C THR A 125 -17.89 18.24 -12.94
N PHE A 126 -17.12 19.00 -12.15
CA PHE A 126 -17.57 20.26 -11.63
C PHE A 126 -18.01 21.17 -12.80
N ALA A 127 -19.23 21.69 -12.73
CA ALA A 127 -19.74 22.57 -13.77
C ALA A 127 -18.85 23.83 -13.85
N LYS A 128 -18.39 24.17 -15.06
CA LYS A 128 -17.64 25.42 -15.26
C LYS A 128 -18.52 26.61 -14.83
N PRO A 129 -17.99 27.60 -14.12
CA PRO A 129 -18.75 28.77 -13.70
C PRO A 129 -19.34 29.49 -14.93
N LYS A 130 -20.48 30.16 -14.72
CA LYS A 130 -21.17 30.88 -15.79
C LYS A 130 -20.25 31.97 -16.36
N ALA A 131 -20.12 32.02 -17.68
CA ALA A 131 -19.29 33.03 -18.34
C ALA A 131 -19.80 34.45 -18.05
N PRO A 132 -18.92 35.46 -17.98
CA PRO A 132 -19.32 36.85 -17.78
C PRO A 132 -20.24 37.34 -18.92
N SER A 133 -21.28 38.08 -18.56
CA SER A 133 -22.39 38.49 -19.43
C SER A 133 -22.00 39.35 -20.65
N SER A 134 -20.75 39.83 -20.73
CA SER A 134 -20.29 40.82 -21.73
C SER A 134 -19.33 40.24 -22.78
N ARG A 135 -19.31 38.92 -22.97
CA ARG A 135 -18.51 38.30 -24.04
C ARG A 135 -19.39 38.01 -25.26
N GLY A 136 -18.96 38.52 -26.42
CA GLY A 136 -19.50 38.15 -27.72
C GLY A 136 -19.30 36.66 -28.05
N PRO A 137 -19.84 36.19 -29.19
CA PRO A 137 -19.83 34.78 -29.56
C PRO A 137 -18.41 34.19 -29.62
N ARG A 138 -18.28 32.92 -29.22
CA ARG A 138 -17.00 32.18 -29.22
C ARG A 138 -16.43 32.13 -30.64
N ARG A 139 -15.23 32.68 -30.83
CA ARG A 139 -14.50 32.63 -32.12
C ARG A 139 -13.51 31.47 -32.09
N LEU A 140 -13.48 30.66 -33.15
CA LEU A 140 -12.45 29.66 -33.36
C LEU A 140 -11.16 30.39 -33.77
N VAL A 141 -10.13 30.37 -32.92
CA VAL A 141 -8.82 30.91 -33.28
C VAL A 141 -8.04 29.79 -33.94
N LYS A 142 -7.68 29.96 -35.22
CA LYS A 142 -6.77 29.04 -35.91
C LYS A 142 -5.37 29.29 -35.35
N SER A 143 -4.74 28.26 -34.80
CA SER A 143 -3.32 28.30 -34.45
C SER A 143 -2.51 28.46 -35.73
N ASN A 144 -1.66 29.48 -35.80
CA ASN A 144 -0.66 29.57 -36.86
C ASN A 144 0.40 28.52 -36.56
N GLU A 145 0.31 27.37 -37.22
CA GLU A 145 1.49 26.54 -37.47
C GLU A 145 2.32 27.28 -38.52
N ASN A 146 3.43 27.88 -38.10
CA ASN A 146 4.47 28.31 -39.04
C ASN A 146 5.10 27.04 -39.62
N PRO A 147 5.03 26.80 -40.94
CA PRO A 147 5.83 25.78 -41.57
C PRO A 147 7.25 26.33 -41.77
N ASP A 148 8.20 25.67 -41.12
CA ASP A 148 9.62 25.58 -41.44
C ASP A 148 10.40 26.87 -41.79
N GLU A 149 11.24 27.31 -40.84
CA GLU A 149 12.54 27.93 -41.11
C GLU A 149 13.62 27.28 -40.22
#